data_AF-A0A7S3FRJ8-F1
#
_entry.id   AF-A0A7S3FRJ8-F1
#
_cell.length_a   1.000
_cell.length_b   1.000
_cell.length_c   1.000
_cell.angle_alpha   90.00
_cell.angle_beta   90.00
_cell.angle_gamma   90.00
#
_symmetry.space_group_name_H-M   'P 1'
#
loop_
_entity.id
_entity.type
_entity.pdbx_description
1 polymer ?
#
loop_
_entity_poly.entity_id
_entity_poly.type
_entity_poly.pdbx_seq_one_letter_code
_entity_poly.pdbx_strand_id
1 'polypeptide(L)'
;FTARQGPAIIEGTPNINLTPGHLTKHVGDAVVSVERRSTLSEGYGKGSRVEMTVADFVKNLASDKLYLTSQDTDGELFVSPVRELHDRGDIPLRPSLVSSLVPANISLWLGSSASSASSSGLHHDYHDNLYVLLSGRKSFKLYSPRYAREMQTHGKIGRVHGNGQISYVGHERHADGSTERERRRLEAKAKVAEAGRRLQALEEVDGTEPSALAAAEEDLERALDLELSMEEEEEEEGFSGAEATTMDGSCPRNFSSLSEERQRSLKDSCKAVEANIGAGEMLYLPCGWFHNVFSRNTESGYHLALNYWMYPPDGGSWSEPYKSMARKTVWEIENLQE
;
A
#
# COMPACT_ATOMS: atom_id res chain seq x y z
N PHE A 1 -5.67 1.44 -15.39
CA PHE A 1 -5.96 1.49 -13.95
C PHE A 1 -7.46 1.73 -13.73
N THR A 2 -8.31 0.72 -13.91
CA THR A 2 -9.75 0.79 -13.58
C THR A 2 -10.16 -0.50 -12.88
N ALA A 3 -11.31 -0.54 -12.22
CA ALA A 3 -11.86 -1.67 -11.44
C ALA A 3 -12.01 -3.03 -12.20
N ARG A 4 -11.50 -3.15 -13.43
CA ARG A 4 -11.58 -4.35 -14.28
C ARG A 4 -10.25 -4.79 -14.89
N GLN A 5 -9.13 -4.17 -14.51
CA GLN A 5 -7.85 -4.45 -15.17
C GLN A 5 -7.05 -5.54 -14.44
N GLY A 6 -6.33 -6.35 -15.23
CA GLY A 6 -5.38 -7.33 -14.72
C GLY A 6 -3.99 -6.72 -14.50
N PRO A 7 -3.01 -7.52 -14.05
CA PRO A 7 -1.64 -7.08 -13.87
C PRO A 7 -1.03 -6.64 -15.21
N ALA A 8 -0.17 -5.62 -15.17
CA ALA A 8 0.49 -5.09 -16.35
C ALA A 8 1.93 -4.71 -16.04
N ILE A 9 2.86 -5.14 -16.92
CA ILE A 9 4.23 -4.62 -16.93
C ILE A 9 4.21 -3.30 -17.69
N ILE A 10 4.90 -2.31 -17.14
CA ILE A 10 4.96 -0.96 -17.68
C ILE A 10 6.43 -0.61 -17.89
N GLU A 11 6.78 -0.26 -19.11
CA GLU A 11 8.14 0.12 -19.48
C GLU A 11 8.45 1.56 -19.03
N GLY A 12 9.68 1.75 -18.56
CA GLY A 12 10.14 3.01 -17.98
C GLY A 12 9.87 3.09 -16.49
N THR A 13 10.57 4.01 -15.81
CA THR A 13 10.31 4.37 -14.42
C THR A 13 9.78 5.80 -14.38
N PRO A 14 9.07 6.20 -13.31
CA PRO A 14 8.99 7.60 -12.96
C PRO A 14 10.43 8.14 -12.83
N ASN A 15 10.65 9.45 -12.89
CA ASN A 15 11.98 10.07 -12.77
C ASN A 15 12.57 9.89 -11.34
N ILE A 16 12.79 8.64 -10.93
CA ILE A 16 13.21 8.17 -9.62
C ILE A 16 14.52 7.43 -9.87
N ASN A 17 15.61 7.99 -9.36
CA ASN A 17 16.95 7.43 -9.54
C ASN A 17 17.60 7.18 -8.18
N LEU A 18 17.15 6.13 -7.51
CA LEU A 18 17.69 5.73 -6.21
C LEU A 18 18.72 4.62 -6.39
N THR A 19 19.84 4.78 -5.69
CA THR A 19 20.90 3.77 -5.58
C THR A 19 21.39 3.72 -4.13
N PRO A 20 22.08 2.66 -3.68
CA PRO A 20 22.67 2.63 -2.35
C PRO A 20 23.59 3.84 -2.09
N GLY A 21 24.37 4.26 -3.09
CA GLY A 21 25.20 5.47 -2.99
C GLY A 21 24.40 6.76 -2.85
N HIS A 22 23.27 6.89 -3.55
CA HIS A 22 22.34 8.02 -3.37
C HIS A 22 21.77 8.05 -1.96
N LEU A 23 21.31 6.89 -1.47
CA LEU A 23 20.75 6.74 -0.13
C LEU A 23 21.77 7.15 0.95
N THR A 24 23.00 6.61 0.90
CA THR A 24 24.07 6.97 1.84
C THR A 24 24.40 8.46 1.80
N LYS A 25 24.44 9.06 0.60
CA LYS A 25 24.83 10.47 0.44
C LYS A 25 23.77 11.45 0.95
N HIS A 26 22.49 11.12 0.77
CA HIS A 26 21.41 12.09 0.91
C HIS A 26 20.49 11.84 2.09
N VAL A 27 20.37 10.59 2.53
CA VAL A 27 19.53 10.18 3.67
C VAL A 27 20.29 9.22 4.59
N GLY A 28 21.63 9.30 4.61
CA GLY A 28 22.50 8.36 5.32
C GLY A 28 22.29 8.35 6.83
N ASP A 29 21.96 9.50 7.43
CA ASP A 29 21.74 9.66 8.86
C ASP A 29 20.34 9.22 9.33
N ALA A 30 19.42 8.98 8.39
CA ALA A 30 18.07 8.54 8.72
C ALA A 30 18.13 7.16 9.40
N VAL A 31 17.36 7.00 10.50
CA VAL A 31 17.28 5.75 11.24
C VAL A 31 16.21 4.88 10.63
N VAL A 32 16.54 3.61 10.39
CA VAL A 32 15.65 2.64 9.76
C VAL A 32 15.62 1.34 10.55
N SER A 33 14.45 0.69 10.56
CA SER A 33 14.28 -0.66 11.11
C SER A 33 14.60 -1.69 10.04
N VAL A 34 15.59 -2.55 10.29
CA VAL A 34 16.09 -3.53 9.32
C VAL A 34 15.86 -4.93 9.85
N GLU A 35 15.31 -5.81 9.02
CA GLU A 35 15.18 -7.22 9.33
C GLU A 35 16.55 -7.91 9.19
N ARG A 36 17.01 -8.54 10.28
CA ARG A 36 18.18 -9.44 10.27
C ARG A 36 17.71 -10.89 10.21
N ARG A 37 18.00 -11.58 9.11
CA ARG A 37 17.62 -12.99 8.93
C ARG A 37 18.63 -13.91 9.58
N SER A 38 18.17 -14.92 10.32
CA SER A 38 19.03 -15.91 10.97
C SER A 38 19.62 -16.88 9.93
N THR A 39 18.79 -17.32 8.99
CA THR A 39 19.15 -18.17 7.85
C THR A 39 18.63 -17.59 6.53
N LEU A 40 19.27 -17.95 5.41
CA LEU A 40 18.91 -17.44 4.07
C LEU A 40 17.62 -18.06 3.51
N SER A 41 17.07 -19.08 4.20
CA SER A 41 15.89 -19.85 3.81
C SER A 41 14.60 -19.42 4.52
N GLU A 42 14.65 -18.59 5.57
CA GLU A 42 13.45 -18.11 6.26
C GLU A 42 12.65 -17.13 5.39
N GLY A 43 11.32 -17.20 5.32
CA GLY A 43 10.54 -16.16 4.64
C GLY A 43 10.81 -14.76 5.21
N TYR A 44 10.66 -13.72 4.39
CA TYR A 44 10.74 -12.32 4.85
C TYR A 44 9.68 -12.02 5.93
N GLY A 45 9.98 -11.11 6.86
CA GLY A 45 9.10 -10.72 7.96
C GLY A 45 9.17 -11.61 9.21
N LYS A 46 10.22 -12.44 9.35
CA LYS A 46 10.38 -13.38 10.48
C LYS A 46 11.69 -13.20 11.26
N GLY A 47 12.62 -12.41 10.75
CA GLY A 47 13.88 -12.09 11.41
C GLY A 47 13.74 -11.08 12.55
N SER A 48 14.79 -10.93 13.35
CA SER A 48 14.85 -9.91 14.39
C SER A 48 15.03 -8.53 13.75
N ARG A 49 14.23 -7.54 14.13
CA ARG A 49 14.41 -6.15 13.69
C ARG A 49 15.53 -5.48 14.49
N VAL A 50 16.39 -4.74 13.79
CA VAL A 50 17.48 -3.95 14.39
C VAL A 50 17.42 -2.55 13.79
N GLU A 51 17.46 -1.54 14.65
CA GLU A 51 17.56 -0.15 14.20
C GLU A 51 19.01 0.20 13.86
N MET A 52 19.20 0.88 12.73
CA MET A 52 20.50 1.40 12.30
C MET A 52 20.32 2.58 11.36
N THR A 53 21.40 3.32 11.08
CA THR A 53 21.37 4.36 10.06
C THR A 53 21.32 3.75 8.66
N VAL A 54 20.76 4.47 7.68
CA VAL A 54 20.82 4.06 6.26
C VAL A 54 22.27 3.89 5.79
N ALA A 55 23.19 4.74 6.23
CA ALA A 55 24.60 4.64 5.89
C ALA A 55 25.22 3.33 6.41
N ASP A 56 24.94 2.96 7.66
CA ASP A 56 25.41 1.70 8.24
C ASP A 56 24.76 0.49 7.56
N PHE A 57 23.48 0.55 7.25
CA PHE A 57 22.78 -0.49 6.51
C PHE A 57 23.43 -0.73 5.14
N VAL A 58 23.62 0.34 4.34
CA VAL A 58 24.23 0.24 3.00
C VAL A 58 25.66 -0.29 3.09
N LYS A 59 26.44 0.15 4.07
CA LYS A 59 27.81 -0.33 4.31
C LYS A 59 27.87 -1.85 4.54
N ASN A 60 26.86 -2.42 5.20
CA ASN A 60 26.79 -3.84 5.54
C ASN A 60 25.93 -4.68 4.57
N LEU A 61 25.37 -4.08 3.52
CA LEU A 61 24.42 -4.72 2.60
C LEU A 61 24.96 -5.98 1.91
N ALA A 62 26.27 -6.01 1.61
CA ALA A 62 26.90 -7.15 0.95
C ALA A 62 27.32 -8.26 1.93
N SER A 63 27.57 -7.92 3.19
CA SER A 63 28.16 -8.80 4.20
C SER A 63 27.14 -9.44 5.14
N ASP A 64 26.03 -8.77 5.41
CA ASP A 64 25.00 -9.27 6.32
C ASP A 64 23.71 -9.67 5.59
N LYS A 65 22.94 -10.57 6.21
CA LYS A 65 21.60 -10.99 5.76
C LYS A 65 20.55 -9.95 6.15
N LEU A 66 20.82 -8.69 5.82
CA LEU A 66 19.97 -7.56 6.14
C LEU A 66 18.96 -7.32 5.01
N TYR A 67 17.75 -6.94 5.43
CA TYR A 67 16.68 -6.58 4.53
C TYR A 67 15.94 -5.38 5.10
N LEU A 68 15.95 -4.28 4.35
CA LEU A 68 15.21 -3.08 4.67
C LEU A 68 13.84 -3.16 3.98
N THR A 69 12.79 -3.02 4.77
CA THR A 69 11.43 -2.73 4.30
C THR A 69 10.85 -1.61 5.14
N SER A 70 10.34 -0.57 4.49
CA SER A 70 9.64 0.54 5.14
C SER A 70 8.12 0.44 4.96
N GLN A 71 7.59 -0.78 4.78
CA GLN A 71 6.16 -1.02 4.57
C GLN A 71 5.34 -0.88 5.86
N ASP A 72 5.95 -1.20 7.00
CA ASP A 72 5.29 -1.14 8.30
C ASP A 72 5.35 0.29 8.81
N THR A 73 4.22 1.01 8.71
CA THR A 73 4.14 2.45 8.94
C THR A 73 3.18 2.87 10.03
N ASP A 74 2.57 1.91 10.75
CA ASP A 74 1.52 2.18 11.74
C ASP A 74 0.39 3.11 11.22
N GLY A 75 0.11 3.03 9.91
CA GLY A 75 -0.94 3.83 9.24
C GLY A 75 -0.44 5.13 8.59
N GLU A 76 0.85 5.48 8.71
CA GLU A 76 1.41 6.62 7.99
C GLU A 76 1.61 6.32 6.49
N LEU A 77 1.56 7.36 5.66
CA LEU A 77 1.78 7.24 4.22
C LEU A 77 3.20 6.75 3.88
N PHE A 78 4.20 7.17 4.67
CA PHE A 78 5.58 6.71 4.56
C PHE A 78 6.32 6.91 5.89
N VAL A 79 7.31 6.06 6.12
CA VAL A 79 8.29 6.20 7.21
C VAL A 79 9.70 6.37 6.63
N SER A 80 10.68 6.61 7.50
CA SER A 80 12.10 6.66 7.10
C SER A 80 12.51 5.38 6.36
N PRO A 81 13.26 5.47 5.23
CA PRO A 81 13.88 6.69 4.68
C PRO A 81 13.02 7.35 3.57
N VAL A 82 11.80 6.87 3.34
CA VAL A 82 10.94 7.36 2.25
C VAL A 82 10.48 8.79 2.53
N ARG A 83 10.25 9.15 3.80
CA ARG A 83 9.94 10.52 4.25
C ARG A 83 11.01 11.51 3.78
N GLU A 84 12.26 11.25 4.12
CA GLU A 84 13.40 12.11 3.79
C GLU A 84 13.64 12.19 2.28
N LEU A 85 13.41 11.09 1.55
CA LEU A 85 13.50 11.09 0.09
C LEU A 85 12.36 11.90 -0.55
N HIS A 86 11.16 11.86 0.03
CA HIS A 86 10.03 12.64 -0.42
C HIS A 86 10.26 14.14 -0.18
N ASP A 87 10.66 14.54 1.03
CA ASP A 87 10.92 15.94 1.40
C ASP A 87 11.99 16.59 0.51
N ARG A 88 12.92 15.78 0.00
CA ARG A 88 13.97 16.20 -0.95
C ARG A 88 13.49 16.32 -2.40
N GLY A 89 12.30 15.81 -2.71
CA GLY A 89 11.79 15.70 -4.08
C GLY A 89 12.38 14.54 -4.89
N ASP A 90 13.05 13.57 -4.26
CA ASP A 90 13.60 12.39 -4.94
C ASP A 90 12.47 11.40 -5.31
N ILE A 91 11.34 11.43 -4.59
CA ILE A 91 10.17 10.56 -4.78
C ILE A 91 8.89 11.40 -4.82
N PRO A 92 8.08 11.34 -5.89
CA PRO A 92 6.79 12.02 -5.93
C PRO A 92 5.73 11.28 -5.09
N LEU A 93 4.81 12.00 -4.44
CA LEU A 93 3.67 11.40 -3.73
C LEU A 93 2.74 10.61 -4.66
N ARG A 94 2.46 11.18 -5.84
CA ARG A 94 1.60 10.59 -6.86
C ARG A 94 2.31 10.61 -8.21
N PRO A 95 2.88 9.49 -8.66
CA PRO A 95 3.37 9.36 -10.03
C PRO A 95 2.26 9.66 -11.04
N SER A 96 2.59 10.34 -12.15
CA SER A 96 1.63 10.71 -13.20
C SER A 96 0.82 9.53 -13.74
N LEU A 97 1.44 8.35 -13.76
CA LEU A 97 0.84 7.10 -14.19
C LEU A 97 -0.34 6.64 -13.33
N VAL A 98 -0.32 6.95 -12.02
CA VAL A 98 -1.33 6.56 -11.02
C VAL A 98 -2.00 7.79 -10.38
N SER A 99 -1.98 8.94 -11.05
CA SER A 99 -2.31 10.24 -10.46
C SER A 99 -3.75 10.40 -9.97
N SER A 100 -4.69 9.62 -10.51
CA SER A 100 -6.08 9.66 -10.06
C SER A 100 -6.35 8.74 -8.86
N LEU A 101 -5.44 7.81 -8.55
CA LEU A 101 -5.55 6.91 -7.42
C LEU A 101 -5.07 7.60 -6.13
N VAL A 102 -5.57 7.12 -5.00
CA VAL A 102 -5.21 7.62 -3.67
C VAL A 102 -4.15 6.69 -3.07
N PRO A 103 -2.92 7.18 -2.82
CA PRO A 103 -1.90 6.43 -2.10
C PRO A 103 -2.34 6.09 -0.67
N ALA A 104 -2.21 4.82 -0.31
CA ALA A 104 -2.33 4.32 1.06
C ALA A 104 -0.97 4.25 1.76
N ASN A 105 0.08 3.84 1.02
CA ASN A 105 1.43 3.71 1.54
C ASN A 105 2.47 3.81 0.41
N ILE A 106 3.67 4.31 0.71
CA ILE A 106 4.83 4.28 -0.18
C ILE A 106 5.97 3.59 0.57
N SER A 107 6.47 2.48 0.04
CA SER A 107 7.49 1.68 0.72
C SER A 107 8.73 1.39 -0.12
N LEU A 108 9.90 1.46 0.53
CA LEU A 108 11.18 1.11 -0.05
C LEU A 108 11.61 -0.27 0.42
N TRP A 109 12.13 -1.05 -0.52
CA TRP A 109 12.66 -2.38 -0.28
C TRP A 109 14.10 -2.46 -0.79
N LEU A 110 15.04 -2.70 0.11
CA LEU A 110 16.45 -2.86 -0.23
C LEU A 110 17.02 -4.09 0.47
N GLY A 111 17.67 -4.96 -0.28
CA GLY A 111 18.27 -6.18 0.27
C GLY A 111 19.43 -6.68 -0.56
N SER A 112 20.27 -7.49 0.07
CA SER A 112 21.37 -8.19 -0.61
C SER A 112 20.84 -9.17 -1.67
N SER A 113 21.57 -9.30 -2.78
CA SER A 113 21.35 -10.37 -3.76
C SER A 113 22.41 -11.47 -3.65
N ALA A 114 23.07 -11.62 -2.50
CA ALA A 114 24.22 -12.51 -2.35
C ALA A 114 23.87 -14.02 -2.27
N SER A 115 22.61 -14.43 -2.11
CA SER A 115 22.29 -15.87 -1.97
C SER A 115 20.83 -16.23 -2.24
N SER A 116 20.67 -17.41 -2.88
CA SER A 116 19.46 -18.21 -3.21
C SER A 116 18.14 -17.47 -3.46
N ALA A 117 17.48 -17.81 -4.56
CA ALA A 117 16.15 -17.30 -4.90
C ALA A 117 15.18 -17.34 -3.71
N SER A 118 14.84 -16.16 -3.19
CA SER A 118 13.88 -16.00 -2.10
C SER A 118 12.47 -15.96 -2.67
N SER A 119 11.52 -16.61 -2.00
CA SER A 119 10.10 -16.61 -2.33
C SER A 119 9.34 -15.81 -1.27
N SER A 120 8.40 -14.96 -1.67
CA SER A 120 7.47 -14.30 -0.73
C SER A 120 6.45 -15.28 -0.13
N GLY A 121 6.23 -16.42 -0.78
CA GLY A 121 5.07 -17.26 -0.51
C GLY A 121 3.84 -16.75 -1.26
N LEU A 122 2.88 -17.63 -1.49
CA LEU A 122 1.66 -17.31 -2.22
C LEU A 122 0.70 -16.54 -1.31
N HIS A 123 0.42 -15.29 -1.65
CA HIS A 123 -0.50 -14.41 -0.92
C HIS A 123 -1.14 -13.42 -1.88
N HIS A 124 -2.06 -12.58 -1.41
CA HIS A 124 -2.55 -11.43 -2.16
C HIS A 124 -2.46 -10.18 -1.27
N ASP A 125 -2.46 -9.00 -1.88
CA ASP A 125 -2.47 -7.75 -1.14
C ASP A 125 -3.84 -7.09 -1.17
N TYR A 126 -4.14 -6.31 -0.12
CA TYR A 126 -5.39 -5.56 0.05
C TYR A 126 -5.42 -4.24 -0.73
N HIS A 127 -4.28 -3.82 -1.26
CA HIS A 127 -4.10 -2.56 -1.99
C HIS A 127 -3.64 -2.87 -3.40
N ASP A 128 -3.92 -1.96 -4.33
CA ASP A 128 -3.26 -1.97 -5.62
C ASP A 128 -1.79 -1.60 -5.41
N ASN A 129 -0.87 -2.24 -6.13
CA ASN A 129 0.56 -2.00 -5.99
C ASN A 129 1.15 -1.58 -7.34
N LEU A 130 1.74 -0.39 -7.41
CA LEU A 130 2.69 -0.04 -8.46
C LEU A 130 4.11 -0.34 -7.97
N TYR A 131 4.61 -1.51 -8.36
CA TYR A 131 5.92 -2.00 -7.99
C TYR A 131 6.99 -1.47 -8.97
N VAL A 132 7.83 -0.55 -8.53
CA VAL A 132 8.90 0.07 -9.33
C VAL A 132 10.23 -0.62 -9.02
N LEU A 133 10.79 -1.36 -9.98
CA LEU A 133 12.06 -2.07 -9.79
C LEU A 133 13.24 -1.18 -10.22
N LEU A 134 14.06 -0.77 -9.25
CA LEU A 134 15.21 0.11 -9.48
C LEU A 134 16.53 -0.66 -9.62
N SER A 135 16.64 -1.84 -9.00
CA SER A 135 17.78 -2.74 -9.17
C SER A 135 17.39 -4.20 -8.97
N GLY A 136 17.94 -5.08 -9.80
CA GLY A 136 17.73 -6.52 -9.73
C GLY A 136 16.75 -7.06 -10.77
N ARG A 137 16.31 -8.31 -10.56
CA ARG A 137 15.24 -8.95 -11.33
C ARG A 137 14.25 -9.64 -10.40
N LYS A 138 12.96 -9.51 -10.73
CA LYS A 138 11.86 -10.17 -10.02
C LYS A 138 11.02 -10.99 -11.00
N SER A 139 10.60 -12.16 -10.56
CA SER A 139 9.65 -13.01 -11.27
C SER A 139 8.43 -13.21 -10.39
N PHE A 140 7.25 -12.94 -10.92
CA PHE A 140 5.98 -13.04 -10.24
C PHE A 140 5.18 -14.18 -10.87
N LYS A 141 4.71 -15.11 -10.05
CA LYS A 141 3.69 -16.08 -10.45
C LYS A 141 2.34 -15.62 -9.93
N LEU A 142 1.45 -15.23 -10.83
CA LEU A 142 0.20 -14.53 -10.54
C LEU A 142 -1.02 -15.42 -10.81
N TYR A 143 -2.02 -15.35 -9.94
CA TYR A 143 -3.33 -15.98 -10.10
C TYR A 143 -4.44 -14.94 -9.89
N SER A 144 -5.41 -14.95 -10.79
CA SER A 144 -6.55 -14.03 -10.74
C SER A 144 -7.39 -14.26 -9.46
N PRO A 145 -7.94 -13.18 -8.86
CA PRO A 145 -8.85 -13.29 -7.70
C PRO A 145 -10.08 -14.18 -7.95
N ARG A 146 -10.42 -14.46 -9.21
CA ARG A 146 -11.46 -15.44 -9.57
C ARG A 146 -11.19 -16.85 -9.01
N TYR A 147 -9.93 -17.17 -8.75
CA TYR A 147 -9.46 -18.44 -8.20
C TYR A 147 -9.25 -18.38 -6.67
N ALA A 148 -9.76 -17.36 -5.98
CA ALA A 148 -9.46 -17.14 -4.57
C ALA A 148 -9.86 -18.31 -3.66
N ARG A 149 -10.91 -19.06 -4.02
CA ARG A 149 -11.36 -20.22 -3.24
C ARG A 149 -10.38 -21.40 -3.35
N GLU A 150 -9.73 -21.54 -4.49
CA GLU A 150 -8.72 -22.54 -4.79
C GLU A 150 -7.38 -22.24 -4.10
N MET A 151 -7.12 -20.97 -3.76
CA MET A 151 -5.88 -20.56 -3.09
C MET A 151 -5.80 -20.94 -1.60
N GLN A 152 -6.90 -21.41 -1.00
CA GLN A 152 -6.98 -21.84 0.42
C GLN A 152 -6.28 -20.87 1.39
N THR A 153 -6.76 -19.64 1.47
CA THR A 153 -6.22 -18.63 2.39
C THR A 153 -6.38 -19.04 3.86
N HIS A 154 -5.50 -18.56 4.73
CA HIS A 154 -5.65 -18.75 6.19
C HIS A 154 -6.95 -18.14 6.72
N GLY A 155 -7.36 -16.99 6.18
CA GLY A 155 -8.67 -16.39 6.46
C GLY A 155 -9.78 -17.09 5.67
N LYS A 156 -10.97 -17.18 6.27
CA LYS A 156 -12.18 -17.62 5.57
C LYS A 156 -12.74 -16.50 4.69
N ILE A 157 -12.64 -16.66 3.38
CA ILE A 157 -13.17 -15.68 2.40
C ILE A 157 -14.69 -15.62 2.51
N GLY A 158 -15.23 -14.42 2.76
CA GLY A 158 -16.67 -14.14 2.72
C GLY A 158 -17.13 -13.66 1.34
N ARG A 159 -16.38 -12.74 0.73
CA ARG A 159 -16.72 -12.12 -0.57
C ARG A 159 -15.46 -11.77 -1.36
N VAL A 160 -15.54 -11.92 -2.67
CA VAL A 160 -14.60 -11.32 -3.64
C VAL A 160 -15.37 -10.26 -4.42
N HIS A 161 -14.93 -9.01 -4.36
CA HIS A 161 -15.54 -7.88 -5.05
C HIS A 161 -15.16 -7.85 -6.53
N GLY A 162 -15.91 -7.09 -7.34
CA GLY A 162 -15.71 -7.03 -8.79
C GLY A 162 -14.34 -6.52 -9.23
N ASN A 163 -13.68 -5.71 -8.40
CA ASN A 163 -12.33 -5.18 -8.63
C ASN A 163 -11.20 -6.10 -8.13
N GLY A 164 -11.54 -7.24 -7.53
CA GLY A 164 -10.57 -8.19 -6.98
C GLY A 164 -10.45 -8.15 -5.46
N GLN A 165 -10.92 -7.09 -4.80
CA GLN A 165 -10.80 -6.95 -3.34
C GLN A 165 -11.44 -8.13 -2.59
N ILE A 166 -10.71 -8.71 -1.65
CA ILE A 166 -11.15 -9.89 -0.89
C ILE A 166 -11.53 -9.49 0.53
N SER A 167 -12.78 -9.78 0.90
CA SER A 167 -13.32 -9.57 2.24
C SER A 167 -13.41 -10.90 2.97
N TYR A 168 -12.91 -10.93 4.21
CA TYR A 168 -12.91 -12.11 5.07
C TYR A 168 -14.06 -12.06 6.07
N VAL A 169 -14.52 -13.23 6.51
CA VAL A 169 -15.55 -13.33 7.56
C VAL A 169 -14.99 -12.78 8.88
N GLY A 170 -15.72 -11.85 9.49
CA GLY A 170 -15.34 -11.13 10.71
C GLY A 170 -14.34 -10.00 10.48
N HIS A 171 -13.95 -9.74 9.23
CA HIS A 171 -13.12 -8.60 8.81
C HIS A 171 -13.66 -8.09 7.48
N GLU A 172 -14.92 -7.69 7.50
CA GLU A 172 -15.66 -7.23 6.35
C GLU A 172 -15.06 -5.93 5.79
N ARG A 173 -14.78 -5.92 4.48
CA ARG A 173 -14.29 -4.74 3.76
C ARG A 173 -15.14 -4.48 2.53
N HIS A 174 -15.32 -3.20 2.19
CA HIS A 174 -15.91 -2.73 0.96
C HIS A 174 -14.96 -2.92 -0.23
N ALA A 175 -15.46 -2.63 -1.44
CA ALA A 175 -14.67 -2.79 -2.65
C ALA A 175 -13.47 -1.84 -2.69
N ASP A 176 -13.56 -0.64 -2.12
CA ASP A 176 -12.45 0.31 -2.00
C ASP A 176 -11.45 -0.05 -0.87
N GLY A 177 -11.65 -1.20 -0.23
CA GLY A 177 -10.85 -1.69 0.87
C GLY A 177 -11.26 -1.15 2.24
N SER A 178 -12.20 -0.20 2.35
CA SER A 178 -12.58 0.36 3.65
C SER A 178 -13.36 -0.65 4.50
N THR A 179 -13.34 -0.48 5.82
CA THR A 179 -14.44 -0.97 6.68
C THR A 179 -15.65 -0.04 6.57
N GLU A 180 -16.82 -0.48 7.03
CA GLU A 180 -18.00 0.39 7.09
C GLU A 180 -17.78 1.59 8.02
N ARG A 181 -17.03 1.40 9.10
CA ARG A 181 -16.66 2.46 10.05
C ARG A 181 -15.71 3.48 9.42
N GLU A 182 -14.62 3.01 8.79
CA GLU A 182 -13.70 3.87 8.04
C GLU A 182 -14.44 4.69 6.97
N ARG A 183 -15.41 4.08 6.26
CA ARG A 183 -16.23 4.76 5.26
C ARG A 183 -17.02 5.92 5.87
N ARG A 184 -17.70 5.68 6.99
CA ARG A 184 -18.50 6.70 7.70
C ARG A 184 -17.62 7.85 8.20
N ARG A 185 -16.45 7.53 8.78
CA ARG A 185 -15.49 8.54 9.25
C ARG A 185 -15.00 9.41 8.10
N LEU A 186 -14.59 8.80 6.98
CA LEU A 186 -14.16 9.54 5.79
C LEU A 186 -15.29 10.43 5.25
N GLU A 187 -16.54 9.94 5.25
CA GLU A 187 -17.70 10.73 4.83
C GLU A 187 -17.99 11.91 5.77
N ALA A 188 -17.85 11.74 7.08
CA ALA A 188 -17.98 12.83 8.05
C ALA A 188 -16.90 13.90 7.84
N LYS A 189 -15.63 13.48 7.77
CA LYS A 189 -14.48 14.37 7.46
C LYS A 189 -14.65 15.14 6.16
N ALA A 190 -15.10 14.45 5.10
CA ALA A 190 -15.33 15.09 3.81
C ALA A 190 -16.45 16.15 3.87
N LYS A 191 -17.50 15.92 4.68
CA LYS A 191 -18.57 16.91 4.91
C LYS A 191 -18.05 18.14 5.64
N VAL A 192 -17.21 17.96 6.67
CA VAL A 192 -16.57 19.08 7.39
C VAL A 192 -15.75 19.92 6.42
N ALA A 193 -14.92 19.27 5.60
CA ALA A 193 -14.12 19.97 4.60
C ALA A 193 -14.96 20.71 3.55
N GLU A 194 -16.07 20.12 3.09
CA GLU A 194 -16.99 20.75 2.14
C GLU A 194 -17.71 21.95 2.76
N ALA A 195 -18.25 21.80 3.97
CA ALA A 195 -18.91 22.87 4.70
C ALA A 195 -17.95 24.03 5.00
N GLY A 196 -16.72 23.73 5.43
CA GLY A 196 -15.68 24.74 5.68
C GLY A 196 -15.33 25.53 4.43
N ARG A 197 -15.11 24.86 3.29
CA ARG A 197 -14.87 25.55 2.00
C ARG A 197 -16.06 26.42 1.58
N ARG A 198 -17.29 25.95 1.81
CA ARG A 198 -18.49 26.71 1.47
C ARG A 198 -18.62 27.98 2.33
N LEU A 199 -18.34 27.88 3.62
CA LEU A 199 -18.32 29.03 4.53
C LEU A 199 -17.25 30.04 4.09
N GLN A 200 -16.00 29.58 3.89
CA GLN A 200 -14.91 30.43 3.43
C GLN A 200 -15.25 31.16 2.12
N ALA A 201 -15.81 30.44 1.13
CA ALA A 201 -16.18 31.04 -0.14
C ALA A 201 -17.28 32.11 -0.01
N LEU A 202 -18.17 32.01 0.99
CA LEU A 202 -19.19 33.02 1.27
C LEU A 202 -18.60 34.25 1.98
N GLU A 203 -17.63 34.05 2.87
CA GLU A 203 -16.91 35.13 3.56
C GLU A 203 -16.09 36.00 2.60
N GLU A 204 -15.56 35.40 1.52
CA GLU A 204 -14.78 36.11 0.50
C GLU A 204 -15.66 36.98 -0.44
N VAL A 205 -16.97 36.74 -0.49
CA VAL A 205 -17.90 37.49 -1.35
C VAL A 205 -18.42 38.73 -0.61
N ASP A 206 -18.07 39.91 -1.12
CA ASP A 206 -18.58 41.18 -0.58
C ASP A 206 -20.10 41.29 -0.77
N GLY A 207 -20.80 41.74 0.27
CA GLY A 207 -22.25 41.84 0.28
C GLY A 207 -23.01 40.52 0.48
N THR A 208 -22.35 39.43 0.90
CA THR A 208 -23.04 38.19 1.29
C THR A 208 -24.05 38.48 2.41
N GLU A 209 -25.28 37.99 2.24
CA GLU A 209 -26.36 38.14 3.22
C GLU A 209 -26.00 37.46 4.56
N PRO A 210 -26.18 38.12 5.71
CA PRO A 210 -25.86 37.55 7.02
C PRO A 210 -26.54 36.20 7.31
N SER A 211 -27.74 35.99 6.75
CA SER A 211 -28.48 34.72 6.89
C SER A 211 -27.82 33.57 6.12
N ALA A 212 -27.14 33.85 5.01
CA ALA A 212 -26.42 32.84 4.24
C ALA A 212 -25.13 32.42 4.96
N LEU A 213 -24.42 33.36 5.57
CA LEU A 213 -23.26 33.07 6.43
C LEU A 213 -23.67 32.23 7.63
N ALA A 214 -24.70 32.66 8.38
CA ALA A 214 -25.20 31.92 9.54
C ALA A 214 -25.63 30.49 9.19
N ALA A 215 -26.28 30.29 8.03
CA ALA A 215 -26.64 28.95 7.57
C ALA A 215 -25.41 28.08 7.23
N ALA A 216 -24.35 28.67 6.68
CA ALA A 216 -23.11 27.96 6.38
C ALA A 216 -22.31 27.62 7.65
N GLU A 217 -22.30 28.51 8.63
CA GLU A 217 -21.75 28.25 9.97
C GLU A 217 -22.49 27.08 10.64
N GLU A 218 -23.81 27.07 10.62
CA GLU A 218 -24.62 25.98 11.16
C GLU A 218 -24.40 24.66 10.40
N ASP A 219 -24.26 24.71 9.07
CA ASP A 219 -23.90 23.55 8.25
C ASP A 219 -22.54 22.95 8.69
N LEU A 220 -21.54 23.81 8.98
CA LEU A 220 -20.22 23.39 9.45
C LEU A 220 -20.27 22.83 10.87
N GLU A 221 -20.97 23.49 11.79
CA GLU A 221 -21.13 23.02 13.18
C GLU A 221 -21.74 21.61 13.21
N ARG A 222 -22.82 21.37 12.47
CA ARG A 222 -23.44 20.04 12.38
C ARG A 222 -22.51 18.98 11.75
N ALA A 223 -21.63 19.39 10.84
CA ALA A 223 -20.65 18.47 10.26
C ALA A 223 -19.55 18.11 11.26
N LEU A 224 -19.08 19.08 12.05
CA LEU A 224 -18.08 18.88 13.11
C LEU A 224 -18.64 17.99 14.22
N ASP A 225 -19.89 18.21 14.65
CA ASP A 225 -20.58 17.36 15.63
C ASP A 225 -20.66 15.90 15.15
N LEU A 226 -20.96 15.70 13.86
CA LEU A 226 -20.99 14.36 13.26
C LEU A 226 -19.58 13.74 13.25
N GLU A 227 -18.55 14.48 12.85
CA GLU A 227 -17.17 13.96 12.87
C GLU A 227 -16.77 13.53 14.28
N LEU A 228 -16.99 14.40 15.27
CA LEU A 228 -16.66 14.13 16.67
C LEU A 228 -17.35 12.86 17.17
N SER A 229 -18.64 12.70 16.86
CA SER A 229 -19.38 11.47 17.23
C SER A 229 -18.77 10.20 16.62
N MET A 230 -18.21 10.28 15.41
CA MET A 230 -17.56 9.14 14.76
C MET A 230 -16.18 8.84 15.36
N GLU A 231 -15.48 9.84 15.90
CA GLU A 231 -14.21 9.65 16.61
C GLU A 231 -14.41 9.06 18.01
N GLU A 232 -15.46 9.46 18.72
CA GLU A 232 -15.85 8.87 20.01
C GLU A 232 -16.21 7.38 19.87
N GLU A 233 -17.02 7.01 18.88
CA GLU A 233 -17.31 5.61 18.53
C GLU A 233 -16.02 4.81 18.26
N GLU A 234 -14.97 5.48 17.79
CA GLU A 234 -13.70 4.85 17.44
C GLU A 234 -12.86 4.48 18.65
N GLU A 235 -12.79 5.36 19.64
CA GLU A 235 -12.07 5.13 20.88
C GLU A 235 -12.72 4.04 21.74
N GLU A 236 -14.05 3.99 21.79
CA GLU A 236 -14.79 3.02 22.62
C GLU A 236 -14.59 1.56 22.18
N GLU A 237 -14.51 1.30 20.87
CA GLU A 237 -14.41 -0.06 20.34
C GLU A 237 -12.96 -0.58 20.24
N GLY A 238 -11.96 0.27 20.49
CA GLY A 238 -10.55 -0.08 20.43
C GLY A 238 -10.02 -0.30 19.00
N PHE A 239 -8.88 0.32 18.71
CA PHE A 239 -8.18 0.15 17.43
C PHE A 239 -7.63 -1.27 17.29
N SER A 240 -8.25 -2.11 16.46
CA SER A 240 -7.63 -3.36 15.99
C SER A 240 -6.95 -3.15 14.62
N GLY A 241 -6.02 -2.19 14.56
CA GLY A 241 -5.18 -1.96 13.39
C GLY A 241 -4.11 -3.03 13.14
N ALA A 242 -4.15 -4.15 13.88
CA ALA A 242 -3.26 -5.27 13.61
C ALA A 242 -3.64 -5.90 12.27
N GLU A 243 -2.68 -5.91 11.34
CA GLU A 243 -2.73 -6.75 10.13
C GLU A 243 -3.31 -8.11 10.51
N ALA A 244 -4.41 -8.46 9.83
CA ALA A 244 -5.30 -9.51 10.28
C ALA A 244 -4.60 -10.88 10.29
N THR A 245 -3.99 -11.22 11.42
CA THR A 245 -3.52 -12.55 11.73
C THR A 245 -4.72 -13.47 11.97
N THR A 246 -4.50 -14.77 11.83
CA THR A 246 -5.41 -15.80 12.35
C THR A 246 -5.69 -15.57 13.84
N MET A 247 -6.77 -16.16 14.38
CA MET A 247 -7.12 -16.00 15.81
C MET A 247 -6.02 -16.50 16.78
N ASP A 248 -5.06 -17.29 16.28
CA ASP A 248 -3.87 -17.74 17.01
C ASP A 248 -2.62 -16.88 16.77
N GLY A 249 -2.72 -15.79 16.00
CA GLY A 249 -1.63 -14.86 15.72
C GLY A 249 -0.54 -15.38 14.77
N SER A 250 -0.66 -16.61 14.24
CA SER A 250 0.49 -17.31 13.65
C SER A 250 0.74 -17.03 12.16
N CYS A 251 -0.27 -16.60 11.39
CA CYS A 251 -0.12 -16.32 9.96
C CYS A 251 -1.13 -15.26 9.47
N PRO A 252 -0.76 -14.35 8.55
CA PRO A 252 -1.70 -13.39 7.99
C PRO A 252 -2.79 -14.08 7.14
N ARG A 253 -4.02 -13.59 7.22
CA ARG A 253 -5.20 -14.20 6.58
C ARG A 253 -5.11 -14.33 5.07
N ASN A 254 -4.40 -13.40 4.42
CA ASN A 254 -4.24 -13.31 2.97
C ASN A 254 -3.22 -14.29 2.39
N PHE A 255 -2.42 -14.96 3.23
CA PHE A 255 -1.49 -15.99 2.79
C PHE A 255 -2.23 -17.30 2.52
N SER A 256 -1.76 -18.01 1.50
CA SER A 256 -2.20 -19.36 1.19
C SER A 256 -1.66 -20.35 2.21
N SER A 257 -2.55 -21.23 2.68
CA SER A 257 -2.20 -22.38 3.50
C SER A 257 -1.76 -23.60 2.69
N LEU A 258 -1.72 -23.50 1.34
CA LEU A 258 -1.33 -24.60 0.45
C LEU A 258 0.14 -24.97 0.64
N SER A 259 0.41 -26.27 0.72
CA SER A 259 1.79 -26.78 0.59
C SER A 259 2.36 -26.49 -0.79
N GLU A 260 3.69 -26.42 -0.91
CA GLU A 260 4.33 -26.19 -2.21
C GLU A 260 3.93 -27.21 -3.28
N GLU A 261 3.73 -28.47 -2.90
CA GLU A 261 3.26 -29.51 -3.82
C GLU A 261 1.88 -29.19 -4.37
N ARG A 262 0.94 -28.79 -3.51
CA ARG A 262 -0.39 -28.38 -3.94
C ARG A 262 -0.36 -27.10 -4.78
N GLN A 263 0.51 -26.14 -4.43
CA GLN A 263 0.72 -24.94 -5.25
C GLN A 263 1.25 -25.27 -6.65
N ARG A 264 2.06 -26.33 -6.80
CA ARG A 264 2.50 -26.82 -8.12
C ARG A 264 1.35 -27.43 -8.92
N SER A 265 0.41 -28.11 -8.27
CA SER A 265 -0.78 -28.70 -8.90
C SER A 265 -1.86 -27.66 -9.27
N LEU A 266 -1.80 -26.43 -8.74
CA LEU A 266 -2.75 -25.37 -9.12
C LEU A 266 -2.77 -25.10 -10.63
N LYS A 267 -1.66 -25.34 -11.34
CA LYS A 267 -1.58 -25.14 -12.80
C LYS A 267 -2.60 -25.98 -13.59
N ASP A 268 -3.07 -27.08 -13.00
CA ASP A 268 -3.99 -28.02 -13.63
C ASP A 268 -5.45 -27.50 -13.58
N SER A 269 -5.76 -26.58 -12.66
CA SER A 269 -7.11 -26.03 -12.45
C SER A 269 -7.20 -24.50 -12.55
N CYS A 270 -6.08 -23.80 -12.34
CA CYS A 270 -5.99 -22.35 -12.27
C CYS A 270 -4.94 -21.84 -13.27
N LYS A 271 -5.36 -20.95 -14.17
CA LYS A 271 -4.43 -20.33 -15.12
C LYS A 271 -3.54 -19.32 -14.41
N ALA A 272 -2.25 -19.66 -14.31
CA ALA A 272 -1.23 -18.74 -13.83
C ALA A 272 -0.77 -17.78 -14.95
N VAL A 273 -0.39 -16.57 -14.56
CA VAL A 273 0.32 -15.60 -15.40
C VAL A 273 1.70 -15.39 -14.80
N GLU A 274 2.75 -15.40 -15.62
CA GLU A 274 4.09 -15.07 -15.17
C GLU A 274 4.46 -13.67 -15.64
N ALA A 275 4.90 -12.82 -14.72
CA ALA A 275 5.44 -11.50 -15.01
C ALA A 275 6.90 -11.45 -14.56
N ASN A 276 7.81 -11.10 -15.47
CA ASN A 276 9.22 -10.95 -15.18
C ASN A 276 9.59 -9.50 -15.42
N ILE A 277 10.11 -8.83 -14.39
CA ILE A 277 10.55 -7.43 -14.48
C ILE A 277 12.03 -7.31 -14.09
N GLY A 278 12.73 -6.39 -14.74
CA GLY A 278 14.09 -5.96 -14.47
C GLY A 278 14.16 -4.51 -13.99
N ALA A 279 15.37 -4.07 -13.65
CA ALA A 279 15.62 -2.67 -13.31
C ALA A 279 15.14 -1.75 -14.45
N GLY A 280 14.38 -0.72 -14.10
CA GLY A 280 13.80 0.21 -15.07
C GLY A 280 12.36 -0.13 -15.50
N GLU A 281 11.80 -1.24 -15.03
CA GLU A 281 10.43 -1.65 -15.31
C GLU A 281 9.55 -1.56 -14.06
N MET A 282 8.25 -1.39 -14.28
CA MET A 282 7.24 -1.41 -13.23
C MET A 282 6.25 -2.56 -13.44
N LEU A 283 5.69 -3.08 -12.36
CA LEU A 283 4.53 -3.96 -12.38
C LEU A 283 3.38 -3.28 -11.65
N TYR A 284 2.29 -2.99 -12.36
CA TYR A 284 1.02 -2.70 -11.71
C TYR A 284 0.31 -4.01 -11.38
N LEU A 285 0.03 -4.20 -10.10
CA LEU A 285 -0.61 -5.38 -9.55
C LEU A 285 -1.88 -4.96 -8.79
N PRO A 286 -3.08 -5.19 -9.37
CA PRO A 286 -4.33 -4.89 -8.68
C PRO A 286 -4.51 -5.72 -7.41
N CYS A 287 -5.24 -5.18 -6.43
CA CYS A 287 -5.58 -5.89 -5.20
C CYS A 287 -6.22 -7.26 -5.45
N GLY A 288 -6.03 -8.18 -4.50
CA GLY A 288 -6.60 -9.53 -4.55
C GLY A 288 -5.97 -10.49 -5.57
N TRP A 289 -5.05 -10.02 -6.43
CA TRP A 289 -4.27 -10.91 -7.26
C TRP A 289 -3.29 -11.70 -6.40
N PHE A 290 -3.45 -13.01 -6.40
CA PHE A 290 -2.55 -13.89 -5.68
C PHE A 290 -1.22 -13.97 -6.40
N HIS A 291 -0.13 -13.88 -5.66
CA HIS A 291 1.20 -13.81 -6.22
C HIS A 291 2.23 -14.47 -5.32
N ASN A 292 3.24 -15.05 -5.96
CA ASN A 292 4.49 -15.43 -5.33
C ASN A 292 5.64 -14.76 -6.08
N VAL A 293 6.47 -14.01 -5.35
CA VAL A 293 7.57 -13.21 -5.88
C VAL A 293 8.88 -13.93 -5.66
N PHE A 294 9.61 -14.14 -6.74
CA PHE A 294 10.94 -14.72 -6.75
C PHE A 294 11.97 -13.65 -7.07
N SER A 295 12.89 -13.42 -6.14
CA SER A 295 14.07 -12.57 -6.35
C SER A 295 15.15 -13.37 -7.09
N ARG A 296 15.76 -12.80 -8.13
CA ARG A 296 16.89 -13.41 -8.84
C ARG A 296 18.13 -12.54 -8.79
N ASN A 297 19.26 -13.11 -8.40
CA ASN A 297 20.52 -12.39 -8.29
C ASN A 297 20.91 -11.70 -9.60
N THR A 298 21.49 -10.51 -9.47
CA THR A 298 22.08 -9.72 -10.55
C THR A 298 23.50 -9.33 -10.21
N GLU A 299 24.26 -8.86 -11.20
CA GLU A 299 25.66 -8.42 -11.04
C GLU A 299 25.81 -7.27 -10.03
N SER A 300 24.75 -6.49 -9.80
CA SER A 300 24.72 -5.38 -8.85
C SER A 300 24.91 -5.78 -7.38
N GLY A 301 24.67 -7.05 -7.01
CA GLY A 301 24.83 -7.51 -5.62
C GLY A 301 23.69 -7.11 -4.66
N TYR A 302 22.67 -6.39 -5.14
CA TYR A 302 21.50 -5.98 -4.35
C TYR A 302 20.22 -5.89 -5.18
N HIS A 303 19.10 -5.91 -4.48
CA HIS A 303 17.76 -5.61 -4.98
C HIS A 303 17.26 -4.30 -4.40
N LEU A 304 16.69 -3.44 -5.24
CA LEU A 304 16.08 -2.18 -4.81
C LEU A 304 14.73 -2.01 -5.52
N ALA A 305 13.67 -1.82 -4.76
CA ALA A 305 12.34 -1.53 -5.29
C ALA A 305 11.64 -0.46 -4.45
N LEU A 306 10.75 0.28 -5.11
CA LEU A 306 9.86 1.24 -4.49
C LEU A 306 8.42 0.85 -4.86
N ASN A 307 7.56 0.71 -3.87
CA ASN A 307 6.16 0.35 -4.08
C ASN A 307 5.28 1.55 -3.75
N TYR A 308 4.35 1.85 -4.64
CA TYR A 308 3.21 2.69 -4.30
C TYR A 308 2.01 1.78 -4.10
N TRP A 309 1.47 1.81 -2.89
CA TRP A 309 0.24 1.12 -2.54
C TRP A 309 -0.90 2.11 -2.65
N MET A 310 -1.92 1.79 -3.43
CA MET A 310 -3.10 2.62 -3.61
C MET A 310 -4.34 1.91 -3.08
N TYR A 311 -5.28 2.67 -2.51
CA TYR A 311 -6.59 2.13 -2.19
C TYR A 311 -7.24 1.54 -3.44
N PRO A 312 -7.82 0.33 -3.36
CA PRO A 312 -8.46 -0.31 -4.50
C PRO A 312 -9.51 0.59 -5.15
N PRO A 313 -9.44 0.83 -6.47
CA PRO A 313 -10.48 1.59 -7.16
C PRO A 313 -11.76 0.75 -7.27
N ASP A 314 -12.91 1.32 -6.91
CA ASP A 314 -14.23 0.71 -7.03
C ASP A 314 -15.18 1.47 -7.98
N GLY A 315 -14.69 2.57 -8.55
CA GLY A 315 -15.36 3.42 -9.53
C GLY A 315 -15.33 2.86 -10.95
N GLY A 316 -16.02 3.57 -11.86
CA GLY A 316 -16.25 3.13 -13.23
C GLY A 316 -15.23 3.63 -14.26
N SER A 317 -14.44 4.65 -13.93
CA SER A 317 -13.57 5.34 -14.89
C SER A 317 -12.22 5.73 -14.29
N TRP A 318 -11.30 6.18 -15.15
CA TRP A 318 -9.99 6.67 -14.72
C TRP A 318 -10.05 8.03 -14.01
N SER A 319 -10.96 8.91 -14.45
CA SER A 319 -11.18 10.23 -13.84
C SER A 319 -11.92 10.14 -12.50
N GLU A 320 -12.72 9.09 -12.33
CA GLU A 320 -13.49 8.79 -11.12
C GLU A 320 -13.23 7.33 -10.68
N PRO A 321 -12.02 7.06 -10.13
CA PRO A 321 -11.63 5.70 -9.78
C PRO A 321 -12.29 5.18 -8.50
N TYR A 322 -12.93 6.03 -7.70
CA TYR A 322 -13.65 5.68 -6.49
C TYR A 322 -15.11 6.13 -6.59
N LYS A 323 -16.06 5.34 -6.09
CA LYS A 323 -17.48 5.71 -6.06
C LYS A 323 -17.76 6.87 -5.11
N SER A 324 -17.04 6.91 -3.99
CA SER A 324 -17.08 8.02 -3.04
C SER A 324 -15.82 8.87 -3.21
N MET A 325 -16.01 10.17 -3.27
CA MET A 325 -14.90 11.13 -3.31
C MET A 325 -14.34 11.42 -1.91
N ALA A 326 -15.00 10.97 -0.84
CA ALA A 326 -14.64 11.30 0.54
C ALA A 326 -13.17 10.98 0.85
N ARG A 327 -12.73 9.75 0.53
CA ARG A 327 -11.34 9.33 0.71
C ARG A 327 -10.35 10.24 -0.01
N LYS A 328 -10.63 10.57 -1.27
CA LYS A 328 -9.76 11.41 -2.07
C LYS A 328 -9.71 12.83 -1.49
N THR A 329 -10.86 13.41 -1.15
CA THR A 329 -10.94 14.75 -0.54
C THR A 329 -10.13 14.83 0.75
N VAL A 330 -10.33 13.88 1.66
CA VAL A 330 -9.61 13.84 2.95
C VAL A 330 -8.11 13.67 2.72
N TRP A 331 -7.71 12.72 1.87
CA TRP A 331 -6.30 12.47 1.58
C TRP A 331 -5.60 13.69 0.97
N GLU A 332 -6.26 14.39 0.04
CA GLU A 332 -5.69 15.59 -0.61
C GLU A 332 -5.52 16.75 0.38
N ILE A 333 -6.45 16.91 1.34
CA ILE A 333 -6.32 17.89 2.43
C ILE A 333 -5.14 17.55 3.34
N GLU A 334 -4.98 16.29 3.71
CA GLU A 334 -3.95 15.86 4.66
C GLU A 334 -2.53 15.82 4.04
N ASN A 335 -2.40 15.65 2.72
CA ASN A 335 -1.11 15.33 2.08
C ASN A 335 -0.67 16.28 0.95
N LEU A 336 -1.55 17.13 0.42
CA LEU A 336 -1.20 18.02 -0.72
C LEU A 336 -1.27 19.51 -0.40
N GLN A 337 -1.57 19.89 0.84
CA GLN A 337 -1.54 21.30 1.20
C GLN A 337 -0.08 21.78 1.19
N GLU A 338 0.20 22.69 0.26
CA GLU A 338 1.45 23.45 0.11
C GLU A 338 1.64 24.46 1.25
#